data_AF-A0A6B3HK36-F1
#
_entry.id   AF-A0A6B3HK36-F1
#
_cell.length_a   1.000
_cell.length_b   1.000
_cell.length_c   1.000
_cell.angle_alpha   90.00
_cell.angle_beta   90.00
_cell.angle_gamma   90.00
#
_symmetry.space_group_name_H-M   'P 1'
#
loop_
_entity.id
_entity.type
_entity.pdbx_description
1 polymer ?
#
loop_
_entity_poly.entity_id
_entity_poly.type
_entity_poly.pdbx_seq_one_letter_code
_entity_poly.pdbx_strand_id
1 'polypeptide(L)'
;LCYAEFASTVPVAGSAYTFAYASLGELVAWIIGWDLVLEFALGTAVVAVGWSGYVRSLMDNVNWTMPEALSGPDVAEGFGFDILAFALVLVLTVILVIGMKLSARVTSVVVAIKV
;
A
#
# COMPACT_ATOMS: atom_id res chain seq x y z
N LEU A 1 20.40 -2.27 9.95
CA LEU A 1 21.79 -1.81 10.12
C LEU A 1 22.29 -1.08 8.87
N CYS A 2 22.38 -1.73 7.70
CA CYS A 2 22.87 -1.07 6.47
C CYS A 2 22.04 0.16 6.04
N TYR A 3 20.71 0.11 6.17
CA TYR A 3 19.85 1.28 5.87
C TYR A 3 20.09 2.46 6.84
N ALA A 4 20.41 2.17 8.10
CA ALA A 4 20.72 3.19 9.09
C ALA A 4 22.11 3.80 8.87
N GLU A 5 23.06 3.02 8.36
CA GLU A 5 24.41 3.45 7.98
C GLU A 5 24.41 4.35 6.74
N PHE A 6 23.61 4.01 5.72
CA PHE A 6 23.44 4.87 4.53
C PHE A 6 22.65 6.14 4.85
N ALA A 7 21.63 6.07 5.72
CA ALA A 7 20.87 7.25 6.14
C ALA A 7 21.68 8.24 6.99
N SER A 8 22.72 7.78 7.71
CA SER A 8 23.60 8.66 8.49
C SER A 8 24.72 9.29 7.66
N THR A 9 25.16 8.64 6.59
CA THR A 9 26.22 9.15 5.69
C THR A 9 25.71 10.06 4.57
N VAL A 10 24.45 9.89 4.14
CA VAL A 10 23.85 10.69 3.06
C VAL A 10 22.59 11.38 3.58
N PRO A 11 22.67 12.62 4.11
CA PRO A 11 21.57 13.30 4.81
C PRO A 11 20.58 13.96 3.84
N VAL A 12 20.16 13.21 2.83
CA VAL A 12 19.04 13.55 1.96
C VAL A 12 17.87 12.64 2.30
N ALA A 13 16.66 13.17 2.28
CA ALA A 13 15.45 12.37 2.35
C ALA A 13 15.40 11.47 1.10
N GLY A 14 15.91 10.25 1.22
CA GLY A 14 16.09 9.30 0.13
C GLY A 14 15.74 7.88 0.57
N SER A 15 15.12 7.13 -0.35
CA SER A 15 14.91 5.68 -0.22
C SER A 15 16.10 4.93 -0.85
N ALA A 16 16.02 3.60 -0.96
CA ALA A 16 17.06 2.74 -1.52
C ALA A 16 17.56 3.20 -2.90
N TYR A 17 16.68 3.80 -3.72
CA TYR A 17 17.06 4.44 -4.99
C TYR A 17 18.17 5.50 -4.82
N THR A 18 17.98 6.45 -3.90
CA THR A 18 18.92 7.55 -3.68
C THR A 18 20.25 7.05 -3.12
N PHE A 19 20.22 6.05 -2.25
CA PHE A 19 21.43 5.43 -1.70
C PHE A 19 22.20 4.64 -2.77
N ALA A 20 21.49 3.91 -3.64
CA ALA A 20 22.10 3.20 -4.76
C ALA A 20 22.71 4.16 -5.79
N TYR A 21 22.04 5.29 -6.07
CA TYR A 21 22.57 6.31 -6.99
C TYR A 21 23.88 6.91 -6.47
N ALA A 22 23.94 7.21 -5.16
CA ALA A 22 25.12 7.78 -4.53
C ALA A 22 26.31 6.81 -4.42
N SER A 23 26.06 5.49 -4.35
CA SER A 23 27.10 4.48 -4.08
C SER A 23 27.51 3.64 -5.29
N LEU A 24 26.55 3.25 -6.14
CA LEU A 24 26.73 2.26 -7.21
C LEU A 24 26.52 2.84 -8.62
N GLY A 25 26.00 4.07 -8.72
CA GLY A 25 25.80 4.78 -9.97
C GLY A 25 24.42 4.58 -10.61
N GLU A 26 24.22 5.24 -11.76
CA GLU A 26 22.92 5.45 -12.37
C GLU A 26 22.21 4.17 -12.82
N LEU A 27 22.92 3.22 -13.44
CA LEU A 27 22.30 2.00 -13.97
C LEU A 27 21.71 1.13 -12.85
N VAL A 28 22.46 0.93 -11.77
CA VAL A 28 22.00 0.12 -10.63
C VAL A 28 20.85 0.82 -9.90
N ALA A 29 20.96 2.13 -9.70
CA ALA A 29 19.89 2.92 -9.12
C ALA A 29 18.62 2.88 -9.97
N TRP A 30 18.73 2.95 -11.29
CA TRP A 30 17.60 2.87 -12.20
C TRP A 30 16.85 1.52 -12.10
N ILE A 31 17.58 0.40 -12.03
CA ILE A 31 16.98 -0.92 -11.82
C ILE A 31 16.22 -0.97 -10.49
N ILE A 32 16.84 -0.51 -9.39
CA ILE A 32 16.21 -0.47 -8.06
C ILE A 32 15.00 0.48 -8.04
N GLY A 33 15.06 1.58 -8.78
CA GLY A 33 13.94 2.52 -8.89
C GLY A 33 12.70 1.84 -9.49
N TRP A 34 12.88 1.08 -10.57
CA TRP A 34 11.78 0.32 -11.16
C TRP A 34 11.29 -0.82 -10.27
N ASP A 35 12.19 -1.52 -9.59
CA ASP A 35 11.84 -2.56 -8.62
C ASP A 35 10.96 -2.00 -7.49
N LEU A 36 11.36 -0.88 -6.88
CA LEU A 36 10.57 -0.21 -5.84
C LEU A 36 9.19 0.23 -6.33
N VAL A 37 9.08 0.77 -7.55
CA VAL A 37 7.79 1.17 -8.12
C VAL A 37 6.86 -0.04 -8.24
N LEU A 38 7.37 -1.17 -8.73
CA LEU A 38 6.61 -2.41 -8.85
C LEU A 38 6.25 -3.00 -7.48
N GLU A 39 7.20 -2.98 -6.54
CA GLU A 39 7.01 -3.46 -5.17
C GLU A 39 5.92 -2.66 -4.44
N PHE A 40 5.93 -1.33 -4.54
CA PHE A 40 4.88 -0.50 -3.94
C PHE A 40 3.52 -0.69 -4.64
N ALA A 41 3.50 -0.81 -5.97
CA ALA A 41 2.26 -1.06 -6.70
C ALA A 41 1.64 -2.41 -6.31
N LEU A 42 2.45 -3.46 -6.23
CA LEU A 42 2.00 -4.79 -5.80
C LEU A 42 1.60 -4.79 -4.31
N GLY A 43 2.42 -4.19 -3.45
CA GLY A 43 2.18 -4.12 -2.01
C GLY A 43 0.86 -3.42 -1.68
N THR A 44 0.57 -2.30 -2.34
CA THR A 44 -0.71 -1.60 -2.16
C THR A 44 -1.90 -2.43 -2.62
N ALA A 45 -1.79 -3.15 -3.75
CA ALA A 45 -2.83 -4.05 -4.24
C ALA A 45 -3.11 -5.20 -3.26
N VAL A 46 -2.06 -5.88 -2.79
CA VAL A 46 -2.19 -7.01 -1.84
C VAL A 46 -2.81 -6.56 -0.52
N VAL A 47 -2.42 -5.40 0.00
CA VAL A 47 -3.01 -4.84 1.24
C VAL A 47 -4.49 -4.51 1.04
N ALA A 48 -4.87 -3.93 -0.09
CA ALA A 48 -6.27 -3.60 -0.38
C ALA A 48 -7.15 -4.85 -0.48
N VAL A 49 -6.66 -5.91 -1.13
CA VAL A 49 -7.36 -7.21 -1.23
C VAL A 49 -7.44 -7.92 0.14
N GLY A 50 -6.37 -7.85 0.95
CA GLY A 50 -6.43 -8.37 2.32
C GLY A 50 -7.47 -7.65 3.16
N TRP A 51 -7.55 -6.32 3.04
CA TRP A 51 -8.55 -5.52 3.75
C TRP A 51 -9.99 -5.85 3.31
N SER A 52 -10.24 -5.97 2.00
CA SER A 52 -11.58 -6.34 1.50
C SER A 52 -12.00 -7.74 1.99
N GLY A 53 -11.05 -8.68 2.07
CA GLY A 53 -11.26 -9.99 2.69
C GLY A 53 -11.70 -9.90 4.16
N TYR A 54 -11.01 -9.09 4.96
CA TYR A 54 -11.39 -8.88 6.37
C TYR A 54 -12.79 -8.28 6.53
N VAL A 55 -13.17 -7.32 5.67
CA VAL A 55 -14.51 -6.72 5.71
C VAL A 55 -15.58 -7.77 5.42
N ARG A 56 -15.35 -8.66 4.45
CA ARG A 56 -16.27 -9.76 4.14
C ARG A 56 -16.42 -10.70 5.34
N SER A 57 -15.30 -11.15 5.91
CA SER A 57 -15.32 -12.01 7.10
C SER A 57 -16.07 -11.35 8.27
N LEU A 58 -15.93 -10.04 8.47
CA LEU A 58 -16.66 -9.32 9.51
C LEU A 58 -18.17 -9.27 9.23
N MET A 59 -18.57 -9.03 7.99
CA MET A 59 -19.99 -9.01 7.59
C MET A 59 -20.65 -10.39 7.72
N ASP A 60 -19.93 -11.45 7.36
CA ASP A 60 -20.38 -12.84 7.52
C ASP A 60 -20.62 -13.19 9.00
N ASN A 61 -19.75 -12.71 9.90
CA ASN A 61 -19.94 -12.89 11.35
C ASN A 61 -21.19 -12.17 11.90
N VAL A 62 -21.69 -11.15 11.20
CA VAL A 62 -22.89 -10.39 11.58
C VAL A 62 -24.15 -10.97 10.90
N ASN A 63 -24.04 -12.11 10.19
CA ASN A 63 -25.11 -12.74 9.40
C ASN A 63 -25.72 -11.79 8.35
N TRP A 64 -24.99 -10.77 7.92
CA TRP A 64 -25.45 -9.82 6.90
C TRP A 64 -25.01 -10.30 5.52
N THR A 65 -25.96 -10.72 4.69
CA THR A 65 -25.67 -11.15 3.32
C THR A 65 -25.22 -9.97 2.47
N MET A 66 -23.96 -9.98 2.07
CA MET A 66 -23.44 -8.96 1.15
C MET A 66 -23.95 -9.24 -0.27
N PRO A 67 -24.29 -8.21 -1.07
CA PRO A 67 -24.66 -8.39 -2.48
C PRO A 67 -23.55 -9.13 -3.24
N GLU A 68 -23.89 -10.03 -4.17
CA GLU A 68 -22.93 -10.83 -4.98
C GLU A 68 -21.90 -9.97 -5.74
N ALA A 69 -22.21 -8.70 -6.03
CA ALA A 69 -21.26 -7.77 -6.64
C ALA A 69 -20.09 -7.38 -5.72
N LEU A 70 -20.25 -7.49 -4.40
CA LEU A 70 -19.28 -7.07 -3.37
C LEU A 70 -18.59 -8.24 -2.68
N SER A 71 -19.09 -9.47 -2.88
CA SER A 71 -18.60 -10.70 -2.26
C SER A 71 -17.22 -11.14 -2.75
N GLY A 72 -16.64 -10.42 -3.73
CA GLY A 72 -15.24 -10.55 -4.10
C GLY A 72 -15.00 -11.42 -5.34
N PRO A 73 -13.72 -11.63 -5.69
CA PRO A 73 -13.37 -12.29 -6.94
C PRO A 73 -13.75 -13.77 -6.98
N ASP A 74 -13.90 -14.42 -5.82
CA ASP A 74 -14.18 -15.86 -5.70
C ASP A 74 -15.63 -16.25 -6.01
N VAL A 75 -16.53 -15.28 -6.20
CA VAL A 75 -17.97 -15.54 -6.44
C VAL A 75 -18.33 -15.60 -7.92
N ALA A 76 -17.50 -15.03 -8.79
CA ALA A 76 -17.63 -15.22 -10.23
C ALA A 76 -16.86 -16.48 -10.64
N GLU A 77 -17.52 -17.46 -11.25
CA GLU A 77 -16.85 -18.55 -11.99
C GLU A 77 -16.08 -17.94 -13.18
N GLY A 78 -14.93 -17.29 -12.94
CA GLY A 78 -14.16 -16.53 -13.94
C GLY A 78 -13.27 -15.43 -13.35
N PHE A 79 -12.98 -14.40 -14.16
CA PHE A 79 -12.21 -13.23 -13.72
C PHE A 79 -13.08 -12.34 -12.82
N GLY A 80 -13.00 -12.56 -11.52
CA GLY A 80 -13.70 -11.73 -10.53
C GLY A 80 -12.95 -10.42 -10.25
N PHE A 81 -13.69 -9.32 -10.12
CA PHE A 81 -13.13 -8.00 -9.81
C PHE A 81 -13.49 -7.60 -8.38
N ASP A 82 -12.49 -7.31 -7.55
CA ASP A 82 -12.71 -6.88 -6.17
C ASP A 82 -13.10 -5.40 -6.10
N ILE A 83 -14.41 -5.13 -6.14
CA ILE A 83 -14.97 -3.77 -6.08
C ILE A 83 -14.60 -3.06 -4.76
N LEU A 84 -14.56 -3.79 -3.64
CA LEU A 84 -14.25 -3.19 -2.33
C LEU A 84 -12.79 -2.76 -2.23
N ALA A 85 -11.86 -3.62 -2.67
CA ALA A 85 -10.44 -3.29 -2.72
C ALA A 85 -10.19 -2.12 -3.70
N PHE A 86 -10.84 -2.14 -4.87
CA PHE A 86 -10.73 -1.06 -5.84
C PHE A 86 -11.25 0.28 -5.30
N ALA A 87 -12.42 0.28 -4.66
CA ALA A 87 -12.99 1.47 -4.05
C ALA A 87 -12.07 2.02 -2.94
N LEU A 88 -11.47 1.15 -2.12
CA LEU A 88 -10.52 1.57 -1.10
C LEU A 88 -9.28 2.24 -1.70
N VAL A 89 -8.67 1.63 -2.72
CA VAL A 89 -7.52 2.22 -3.42
C VAL A 89 -7.89 3.60 -3.97
N LEU A 90 -9.04 3.73 -4.64
CA LEU A 90 -9.49 4.99 -5.23
C LEU A 90 -9.68 6.08 -4.16
N VAL A 91 -10.33 5.74 -3.04
CA VAL A 91 -10.50 6.67 -1.91
C VAL A 91 -9.16 7.11 -1.34
N LEU A 92 -8.22 6.19 -1.11
CA LEU A 92 -6.88 6.52 -0.61
C LEU A 92 -6.11 7.38 -1.62
N THR A 93 -6.21 7.10 -2.92
CA THR A 93 -5.62 7.92 -3.97
C THR A 93 -6.19 9.34 -3.96
N VAL A 94 -7.50 9.50 -3.84
CA VAL A 94 -8.15 10.82 -3.75
C VAL A 94 -7.68 11.58 -2.52
N ILE A 95 -7.59 10.92 -1.35
CA ILE A 95 -7.07 11.52 -0.12
C ILE A 95 -5.62 12.01 -0.32
N LEU A 96 -4.77 11.20 -0.95
CA LEU A 96 -3.38 11.55 -1.24
C LEU A 96 -3.28 12.75 -2.20
N VAL A 97 -4.14 12.81 -3.24
CA VAL A 97 -4.19 13.91 -4.21
C VAL A 97 -4.67 15.22 -3.56
N ILE A 98 -5.65 15.16 -2.66
CA ILE A 98 -6.21 16.34 -1.97
C ILE A 98 -5.20 16.98 -1.00
N GLY A 99 -4.26 16.20 -0.45
CA GLY A 99 -3.04 16.74 0.14
C GLY A 99 -2.64 16.15 1.50
N MET A 100 -1.38 15.72 1.58
CA MET A 100 -0.78 15.05 2.74
C MET A 100 -0.52 15.94 3.98
N LYS A 101 -0.97 17.20 4.01
CA LYS A 101 -0.73 18.09 5.17
C LYS A 101 -1.41 17.61 6.46
N LEU A 102 -2.41 16.73 6.36
CA LEU A 102 -3.09 16.11 7.51
C LEU A 102 -2.49 14.73 7.90
N SER A 103 -1.64 14.15 7.04
CA SER A 103 -1.27 12.73 7.09
C SER A 103 -0.48 12.35 8.33
N ALA A 104 0.43 13.21 8.82
CA ALA A 104 1.28 12.88 9.97
C ALA A 104 0.47 12.64 11.26
N ARG A 105 -0.59 13.43 11.51
CA ARG A 105 -1.43 13.28 12.72
C ARG A 105 -2.28 12.01 12.67
N VAL A 106 -2.83 11.70 11.49
CA VAL A 106 -3.63 10.49 11.28
C VAL A 106 -2.78 9.23 11.45
N THR A 107 -1.55 9.22 10.92
CA THR A 107 -0.63 8.10 11.09
C THR A 107 -0.32 7.83 12.57
N SER A 108 -0.07 8.86 13.38
CA SER A 108 0.19 8.68 14.82
C SER A 108 -0.99 8.06 15.57
N VAL A 109 -2.23 8.44 15.24
CA VAL A 109 -3.44 7.87 15.87
C VAL A 109 -3.62 6.40 15.51
N VAL A 110 -3.44 6.05 14.23
CA VAL A 110 -3.54 4.64 13.78
C VAL A 110 -2.49 3.76 14.44
N VAL A 111 -1.25 4.25 14.56
CA VAL A 111 -0.17 3.52 15.26
C VAL A 111 -0.53 3.30 16.73
N ALA A 112 -1.12 4.29 17.40
CA ALA A 112 -1.52 4.18 18.80
C ALA A 112 -2.68 3.18 19.02
N ILE A 113 -3.58 3.01 18.05
CA ILE A 113 -4.67 2.03 18.12
C ILE A 113 -4.16 0.61 17.84
N LYS A 114 -3.10 0.45 17.04
CA LYS A 114 -2.55 -0.86 16.66
C LYS A 114 -1.74 -1.53 17.79
N VAL A 115 -1.10 -0.74 18.65
CA VAL A 115 -0.29 -1.21 19.79
C VAL A 115 -1.21 -1.69 20.90
#